data_AF-A0A3G2S675-F1
#
_entry.id   AF-A0A3G2S675-F1
#
_cell.length_a   1.000
_cell.length_b   1.000
_cell.length_c   1.000
_cell.angle_alpha   90.00
_cell.angle_beta   90.00
_cell.angle_gamma   90.00
#
_symmetry.space_group_name_H-M   'P 1'
#
loop_
_entity.id
_entity.type
_entity.pdbx_description
1 polymer ?
#
loop_
_entity_poly.entity_id
_entity_poly.type
_entity_poly.pdbx_seq_one_letter_code
_entity_poly.pdbx_strand_id
1 'polypeptide(L)'
;MKLSISVLIGVIATIAGVSSLEFDLGYAGESLSDIPKEKRVDALLNHLDAWEMRRGLLSKNEMALKKRGGSGESSVQDSIGNVVVNVKIGSEKSEVPMLVDTGSPSTLVKDDFYNSNKSSTASDPLALFMVGYLSGQGAKGPVVADDFYFGDLTAKSFPIGILTKKYYGVVMNEKIGGLLAIMYPGLAENQWYNGQPQEVDLISNLKYQGAIDNRKWQMSIGKGGKLIIGDHDDSLAEGGFQEMTNSGMSQNHVGIKGKFNDGPQVIFFFDTGSHGIITTADNAKKIFNDVGAESKEVDSGNVIGLVDCKNPPTLKFSATEGDLEIEIPKEDITSKEAGDGKCILPISGSEKVGTNGSLRHMPNAFVVGEAYLRHVTFAADFDSPMKVWIGKQKSN
;
A
#
# COMPACT_ATOMS: atom_id res chain seq x y z
N MET A 1 8.05 -41.66 32.29
CA MET A 1 9.25 -40.94 32.76
C MET A 1 8.94 -39.45 32.72
N LYS A 2 8.74 -38.78 33.86
CA LYS A 2 8.56 -37.31 33.89
C LYS A 2 9.96 -36.68 33.89
N LEU A 3 10.41 -36.17 32.74
CA LEU A 3 11.59 -35.30 32.72
C LEU A 3 11.24 -34.03 33.49
N SER A 4 12.09 -33.64 34.46
CA SER A 4 11.90 -32.37 35.17
C SER A 4 12.22 -31.20 34.24
N ILE A 5 11.49 -30.11 34.40
CA ILE A 5 11.64 -28.86 33.63
C ILE A 5 13.08 -28.35 33.64
N SER A 6 13.81 -28.58 34.74
CA SER A 6 15.23 -28.25 34.90
C SER A 6 16.15 -29.01 33.93
N VAL A 7 15.81 -30.26 33.57
CA VAL A 7 16.57 -31.07 32.61
C VAL A 7 16.30 -30.61 31.18
N LEU A 8 15.06 -30.20 30.86
CA LEU A 8 14.74 -29.67 29.53
C LEU A 8 15.43 -28.32 29.27
N ILE A 9 15.45 -27.44 30.29
CA ILE A 9 16.18 -26.16 30.23
C ILE A 9 17.70 -26.40 30.12
N GLY A 10 18.24 -27.39 30.83
CA GLY A 10 19.66 -27.76 30.75
C GLY A 10 20.08 -28.29 29.37
N VAL A 11 19.24 -29.09 28.72
CA VAL A 11 19.51 -29.61 27.36
C VAL A 11 19.45 -28.47 26.33
N ILE A 12 18.50 -27.55 26.45
CA ILE A 12 18.39 -26.39 25.53
C ILE A 12 19.53 -25.39 25.75
N ALA A 13 19.95 -25.13 26.99
CA ALA A 13 21.10 -24.27 27.29
C ALA A 13 22.42 -24.85 26.77
N THR A 14 22.56 -26.17 26.74
CA THR A 14 23.76 -26.83 26.17
C THR A 14 23.74 -26.79 24.63
N ILE A 15 22.57 -26.84 24.00
CA ILE A 15 22.43 -26.62 22.55
C ILE A 15 22.70 -25.15 22.20
N ALA A 16 22.23 -24.20 23.00
CA ALA A 16 22.53 -22.77 22.86
C ALA A 16 24.00 -22.40 23.16
N GLY A 17 24.71 -23.22 23.96
CA GLY A 17 26.14 -23.03 24.27
C GLY A 17 27.09 -23.54 23.19
N VAL A 18 26.63 -24.38 22.25
CA VAL A 18 27.47 -24.98 21.18
C VAL A 18 26.96 -24.61 19.78
N SER A 19 25.74 -24.11 19.67
CA SER A 19 25.22 -23.44 18.48
C SER A 19 24.65 -22.09 18.90
N SER A 20 25.11 -21.01 18.26
CA SER A 20 24.78 -19.61 18.54
C SER A 20 23.30 -19.26 18.26
N LEU A 21 22.37 -20.02 18.81
CA LEU A 21 20.94 -19.73 18.86
C LEU A 21 20.68 -18.88 20.10
N GLU A 22 20.83 -17.56 19.98
CA GLU A 22 20.09 -16.65 20.86
C GLU A 22 18.62 -16.75 20.45
N PHE A 23 17.79 -17.32 21.32
CA PHE A 23 16.34 -17.37 21.17
C PHE A 23 15.78 -15.95 21.23
N ASP A 24 15.43 -15.40 20.06
CA ASP A 24 14.86 -14.06 19.92
C ASP A 24 13.36 -14.05 20.26
N LEU A 25 13.06 -13.81 21.53
CA LEU A 25 11.70 -13.78 22.08
C LEU A 25 10.96 -12.44 21.89
N GLY A 26 11.39 -11.63 20.91
CA GLY A 26 10.97 -10.26 20.69
C GLY A 26 9.65 -10.02 19.91
N TYR A 27 8.66 -10.92 19.94
CA TYR A 27 7.34 -10.64 19.34
C TYR A 27 6.39 -9.81 20.24
N ALA A 28 6.91 -9.21 21.32
CA ALA A 28 6.17 -8.30 22.19
C ALA A 28 6.93 -7.00 22.53
N GLY A 29 8.09 -6.72 21.90
CA GLY A 29 8.93 -5.60 22.31
C GLY A 29 9.61 -5.79 23.68
N GLU A 30 9.66 -7.02 24.18
CA GLU A 30 10.13 -7.35 25.53
C GLU A 30 11.12 -8.52 25.50
N SER A 31 12.16 -8.46 26.35
CA SER A 31 13.17 -9.50 26.51
C SER A 31 12.58 -10.76 27.17
N LEU A 32 13.27 -11.91 27.04
CA LEU A 32 12.97 -13.15 27.77
C LEU A 32 12.76 -12.95 29.28
N SER A 33 13.42 -11.94 29.86
CA SER A 33 13.29 -11.53 31.26
C SER A 33 11.92 -10.94 31.60
N ASP A 34 11.24 -10.37 30.61
CA ASP A 34 10.08 -9.50 30.77
C ASP A 34 8.76 -10.29 30.60
N ILE A 35 8.82 -11.43 29.89
CA ILE A 35 7.70 -12.38 29.79
C ILE A 35 7.50 -13.11 31.15
N PRO A 36 6.26 -13.19 31.69
CA PRO A 36 5.97 -13.99 32.89
C PRO A 36 6.40 -15.45 32.73
N LYS A 37 7.03 -16.01 33.76
CA LYS A 37 7.76 -17.30 33.70
C LYS A 37 6.90 -18.45 33.19
N GLU A 38 5.62 -18.41 33.50
CA GLU A 38 4.57 -19.35 33.11
C GLU A 38 4.19 -19.31 31.62
N LYS A 39 4.42 -18.19 30.91
CA LYS A 39 4.08 -18.04 29.48
C LYS A 39 5.26 -18.25 28.54
N ARG A 40 6.49 -18.34 29.08
CA ARG A 40 7.72 -18.48 28.28
C ARG A 40 7.75 -19.77 27.47
N VAL A 41 7.18 -20.86 28.00
CA VAL A 41 7.17 -22.17 27.34
C VAL A 41 6.29 -22.15 26.10
N ASP A 42 5.11 -21.55 26.17
CA ASP A 42 4.19 -21.44 25.04
C ASP A 42 4.74 -20.52 23.94
N ALA A 43 5.38 -19.41 24.32
CA ALA A 43 6.07 -18.52 23.40
C ALA A 43 7.23 -19.24 22.67
N LEU A 44 7.97 -20.08 23.38
CA LEU A 44 9.06 -20.88 22.81
C LEU A 44 8.55 -21.95 21.84
N LEU A 45 7.44 -22.62 22.16
CA LEU A 45 6.81 -23.65 21.34
C LEU A 45 6.24 -23.06 20.04
N ASN A 46 5.52 -21.94 20.12
CA ASN A 46 5.02 -21.24 18.93
C ASN A 46 6.16 -20.79 18.00
N HIS A 47 7.32 -20.42 18.58
CA HIS A 47 8.48 -20.00 17.81
C HIS A 47 9.20 -21.19 17.15
N LEU A 48 9.27 -22.34 17.83
CA LEU A 48 9.76 -23.60 17.28
C LEU A 48 8.87 -24.10 16.13
N ASP A 49 7.55 -24.03 16.27
CA ASP A 49 6.61 -24.39 15.19
C ASP A 49 6.80 -23.47 13.97
N ALA A 50 6.96 -22.16 14.20
CA ALA A 50 7.24 -21.19 13.15
C ALA A 50 8.62 -21.37 12.50
N TRP A 51 9.61 -21.90 13.23
CA TRP A 51 10.94 -22.22 12.71
C TRP A 51 10.96 -23.53 11.92
N GLU A 52 10.23 -24.54 12.39
CA GLU A 52 10.11 -25.85 11.74
C GLU A 52 9.37 -25.74 10.40
N MET A 53 8.35 -24.86 10.32
CA MET A 53 7.71 -24.44 9.06
C MET A 53 8.68 -23.77 8.08
N ARG A 54 9.67 -23.01 8.57
CA ARG A 54 10.65 -22.26 7.75
C ARG A 54 11.81 -23.12 7.24
N ARG A 55 12.17 -24.20 7.95
CA ARG A 55 13.38 -25.00 7.65
C ARG A 55 13.33 -25.71 6.30
N GLY A 56 12.13 -25.99 5.78
CA GLY A 56 11.95 -26.59 4.46
C GLY A 56 12.06 -25.61 3.29
N LEU A 57 12.10 -24.30 3.55
CA LEU A 57 11.89 -23.25 2.56
C LEU A 57 13.09 -22.30 2.40
N LEU A 58 14.16 -22.47 3.19
CA LEU A 58 15.33 -21.59 3.18
C LEU A 58 16.58 -22.31 2.66
N SER A 59 17.35 -21.65 1.80
CA SER A 59 18.70 -22.09 1.44
C SER A 59 19.66 -21.93 2.63
N LYS A 60 20.75 -22.71 2.67
CA LYS A 60 21.75 -22.67 3.77
C LYS A 60 22.34 -21.27 4.04
N ASN A 61 22.32 -20.35 3.06
CA ASN A 61 22.81 -18.98 3.23
C ASN A 61 21.79 -18.03 3.88
N GLU A 62 20.51 -18.39 3.90
CA GLU A 62 19.43 -17.60 4.53
C GLU A 62 19.24 -17.95 6.00
N MET A 63 19.90 -19.02 6.48
CA MET A 63 19.94 -19.44 7.87
C MET A 63 20.98 -18.69 8.73
N ALA A 64 21.74 -17.75 8.14
CA ALA A 64 22.68 -16.93 8.88
C ALA A 64 21.94 -15.80 9.64
N LEU A 65 22.26 -15.60 10.93
CA LEU A 65 21.74 -14.52 11.77
C LEU A 65 21.87 -13.17 11.04
N LYS A 66 20.74 -12.56 10.70
CA LYS A 66 20.68 -11.23 10.07
C LYS A 66 20.61 -10.15 11.16
N LYS A 67 21.28 -9.03 10.90
CA LYS A 67 21.21 -7.78 11.69
C LYS A 67 19.74 -7.32 11.76
N ARG A 68 19.31 -6.76 12.90
CA ARG A 68 17.95 -6.18 13.08
C ARG A 68 17.57 -5.25 11.91
N GLY A 69 16.31 -5.31 11.50
CA GLY A 69 15.80 -4.56 10.36
C GLY A 69 15.73 -3.07 10.66
N GLY A 70 15.89 -2.24 9.63
CA GLY A 70 15.74 -0.78 9.76
C GLY A 70 14.35 -0.33 9.30
N SER A 71 14.23 0.97 9.02
CA SER A 71 13.21 1.52 8.15
C SER A 71 13.86 1.99 6.84
N GLY A 72 13.05 2.16 5.80
CA GLY A 72 13.47 2.73 4.53
C GLY A 72 12.50 3.82 4.12
N GLU A 73 13.00 4.87 3.50
CA GLU A 73 12.18 5.92 2.92
C GLU A 73 12.60 6.22 1.47
N SER A 74 11.63 6.63 0.67
CA SER A 74 11.86 7.25 -0.62
C SER A 74 11.03 8.51 -0.72
N SER A 75 11.66 9.59 -1.20
CA SER A 75 10.96 10.81 -1.57
C SER A 75 9.93 10.52 -2.65
N VAL A 76 8.74 11.09 -2.49
CA VAL A 76 7.67 11.05 -3.49
C VAL A 76 7.88 12.20 -4.46
N GLN A 77 7.94 11.88 -5.74
CA GLN A 77 7.82 12.84 -6.82
C GLN A 77 6.35 12.94 -7.21
N ASP A 78 5.74 14.08 -6.89
CA ASP A 78 4.41 14.43 -7.38
C ASP A 78 4.57 15.20 -8.70
N SER A 79 4.61 14.46 -9.82
CA SER A 79 4.74 15.05 -11.15
C SER A 79 3.52 14.70 -11.98
N ILE A 80 2.77 15.73 -12.39
CA ILE A 80 1.61 15.59 -13.29
C ILE A 80 0.55 14.64 -12.72
N GLY A 81 0.35 14.67 -11.40
CA GLY A 81 -0.67 13.89 -10.69
C GLY A 81 -0.34 12.42 -10.47
N ASN A 82 0.93 12.03 -10.58
CA ASN A 82 1.37 10.66 -10.28
C ASN A 82 2.22 10.67 -9.01
N VAL A 83 1.91 9.77 -8.08
CA VAL A 83 2.68 9.54 -6.85
C VAL A 83 3.82 8.57 -7.19
N VAL A 84 5.01 9.09 -7.49
CA VAL A 84 6.14 8.28 -7.99
C VAL A 84 7.25 8.18 -6.97
N VAL A 85 7.83 6.99 -6.82
CA VAL A 85 9.07 6.73 -6.05
C VAL A 85 10.11 6.06 -6.95
N ASN A 86 11.39 6.26 -6.67
CA ASN A 86 12.45 5.54 -7.37
C ASN A 86 12.85 4.30 -6.58
N VAL A 87 12.88 3.16 -7.25
CA VAL A 87 13.38 1.89 -6.70
C VAL A 87 14.55 1.40 -7.53
N LYS A 88 15.27 0.39 -7.05
CA LYS A 88 16.25 -0.32 -7.87
C LYS A 88 15.89 -1.79 -7.96
N ILE A 89 16.16 -2.39 -9.11
CA ILE A 89 15.81 -3.79 -9.39
C ILE A 89 17.00 -4.51 -10.01
N GLY A 90 17.20 -5.76 -9.61
CA GLY A 90 18.20 -6.66 -10.16
C GLY A 90 19.61 -6.43 -9.64
N SER A 91 20.51 -7.34 -10.04
CA SER A 91 21.92 -7.34 -9.62
C SER A 91 22.68 -6.10 -10.07
N GLU A 92 22.27 -5.52 -11.20
CA GLU A 92 22.79 -4.27 -11.76
C GLU A 92 22.18 -3.02 -11.11
N LYS A 93 21.15 -3.20 -10.26
CA LYS A 93 20.43 -2.14 -9.57
C LYS A 93 19.87 -1.08 -10.53
N SER A 94 19.22 -1.54 -11.59
CA SER A 94 18.51 -0.70 -12.57
C SER A 94 17.53 0.21 -11.82
N GLU A 95 17.70 1.53 -11.94
CA GLU A 95 16.81 2.50 -11.30
C GLU A 95 15.50 2.61 -12.09
N VAL A 96 14.37 2.42 -11.40
CA VAL A 96 13.05 2.39 -12.01
C VAL A 96 12.12 3.36 -11.26
N PRO A 97 11.55 4.37 -11.94
CA PRO A 97 10.49 5.20 -11.36
C PRO A 97 9.18 4.41 -11.34
N MET A 98 8.58 4.26 -10.16
CA MET A 98 7.40 3.44 -9.92
C MET A 98 6.24 4.29 -9.41
N LEU A 99 5.07 4.18 -10.05
CA LEU A 99 3.81 4.73 -9.52
C LEU A 99 3.44 3.93 -8.26
N VAL A 100 3.31 4.57 -7.11
CA VAL A 100 2.84 3.93 -5.89
C VAL A 100 1.33 3.78 -5.97
N ASP A 101 0.84 2.55 -5.82
CA ASP A 101 -0.57 2.23 -5.91
C ASP A 101 -1.00 1.38 -4.70
N THR A 102 -1.78 2.00 -3.80
CA THR A 102 -2.35 1.34 -2.62
C THR A 102 -3.64 0.57 -2.89
N GLY A 103 -4.22 0.70 -4.09
CA GLY A 103 -5.35 -0.09 -4.58
C GLY A 103 -4.95 -1.33 -5.40
N SER A 104 -3.67 -1.46 -5.75
CA SER A 104 -3.15 -2.59 -6.51
C SER A 104 -2.47 -3.66 -5.64
N PRO A 105 -2.70 -4.96 -5.93
CA PRO A 105 -2.12 -6.06 -5.17
C PRO A 105 -0.73 -6.51 -5.67
N SER A 106 -0.20 -5.89 -6.72
CA SER A 106 0.80 -6.46 -7.60
C SER A 106 1.82 -5.46 -8.13
N THR A 107 3.11 -5.69 -7.91
CA THR A 107 4.19 -4.85 -8.45
C THR A 107 4.52 -5.24 -9.88
N LEU A 108 4.43 -4.29 -10.81
CA LEU A 108 4.57 -4.50 -12.25
C LEU A 108 5.65 -3.57 -12.83
N VAL A 109 6.49 -4.06 -13.74
CA VAL A 109 7.58 -3.27 -14.33
C VAL A 109 7.64 -3.47 -15.83
N LYS A 110 7.85 -2.38 -16.57
CA LYS A 110 8.04 -2.36 -18.02
C LYS A 110 9.39 -2.98 -18.38
N ASP A 111 9.38 -3.87 -19.38
CA ASP A 111 10.60 -4.52 -19.89
C ASP A 111 11.63 -3.55 -20.50
N ASP A 112 11.22 -2.34 -20.90
CA ASP A 112 12.13 -1.27 -21.36
C ASP A 112 12.90 -0.60 -20.20
N PHE A 113 12.41 -0.71 -18.96
CA PHE A 113 13.05 -0.13 -17.76
C PHE A 113 13.87 -1.17 -16.98
N TYR A 114 13.48 -2.43 -17.05
CA TYR A 114 14.16 -3.53 -16.37
C TYR A 114 14.09 -4.80 -17.21
N ASN A 115 15.25 -5.41 -17.46
CA ASN A 115 15.38 -6.63 -18.23
C ASN A 115 15.98 -7.73 -17.35
N SER A 116 15.12 -8.64 -16.89
CA SER A 116 15.51 -9.74 -16.00
C SER A 116 16.63 -10.63 -16.56
N ASN A 117 16.74 -10.78 -17.88
CA ASN A 117 17.80 -11.59 -18.49
C ASN A 117 19.21 -10.98 -18.31
N LYS A 118 19.31 -9.70 -17.93
CA LYS A 118 20.58 -9.04 -17.63
C LYS A 118 20.94 -9.10 -16.16
N SER A 119 20.01 -9.50 -15.30
CA SER A 119 20.23 -9.60 -13.87
C SER A 119 20.66 -11.01 -13.49
N SER A 120 21.78 -11.10 -12.78
CA SER A 120 22.31 -12.37 -12.25
C SER A 120 21.56 -12.89 -11.02
N THR A 121 20.69 -12.07 -10.44
CA THR A 121 19.84 -12.42 -9.28
C THR A 121 18.39 -12.70 -9.69
N ALA A 122 18.05 -12.52 -10.97
CA ALA A 122 16.74 -12.86 -11.51
C ALA A 122 16.55 -14.39 -11.57
N SER A 123 15.36 -14.84 -11.20
CA SER A 123 14.90 -16.19 -11.44
C SER A 123 14.42 -16.36 -12.89
N ASP A 124 14.34 -17.62 -13.32
CA ASP A 124 13.47 -17.99 -14.43
C ASP A 124 12.01 -17.58 -14.13
N PRO A 125 11.15 -17.37 -15.16
CA PRO A 125 9.74 -17.09 -14.96
C PRO A 125 9.07 -18.14 -14.06
N LEU A 126 8.49 -17.68 -12.95
CA LEU A 126 7.88 -18.52 -11.92
C LEU A 126 6.39 -18.77 -12.19
N ALA A 127 5.72 -17.79 -12.79
CA ALA A 127 4.29 -17.81 -13.04
C ALA A 127 3.90 -16.86 -14.18
N LEU A 128 2.61 -16.80 -14.49
CA LEU A 128 2.00 -15.76 -15.30
C LEU A 128 1.08 -14.93 -14.41
N PHE A 129 1.16 -13.60 -14.51
CA PHE A 129 0.16 -12.72 -13.92
C PHE A 129 -0.88 -12.35 -14.97
N MET A 130 -2.09 -12.04 -14.50
CA MET A 130 -3.14 -11.40 -15.26
C MET A 130 -3.85 -10.40 -14.36
N VAL A 131 -3.96 -9.15 -14.80
CA VAL A 131 -4.57 -8.05 -14.04
C VAL A 131 -5.50 -7.24 -14.94
N GLY A 132 -6.53 -6.66 -14.35
CA GLY A 132 -7.46 -5.74 -15.00
C GLY A 132 -7.73 -4.55 -14.07
N TYR A 133 -7.76 -3.36 -14.66
CA TYR A 133 -7.95 -2.09 -13.96
C TYR A 133 -9.28 -1.45 -14.34
N LEU A 134 -9.78 -0.58 -13.48
CA LEU A 134 -11.07 0.12 -13.66
C LEU A 134 -11.09 1.02 -14.90
N SER A 135 -9.91 1.49 -15.34
CA SER A 135 -9.72 2.18 -16.62
C SER A 135 -10.08 1.33 -17.84
N GLY A 136 -10.30 0.02 -17.66
CA GLY A 136 -10.48 -0.95 -18.75
C GLY A 136 -9.16 -1.46 -19.33
N GLN A 137 -8.02 -0.94 -18.85
CA GLN A 137 -6.72 -1.50 -19.18
C GLN A 137 -6.53 -2.83 -18.44
N GLY A 138 -5.81 -3.75 -19.07
CA GLY A 138 -5.42 -5.01 -18.46
C GLY A 138 -4.06 -5.43 -18.94
N ALA A 139 -3.38 -6.25 -18.16
CA ALA A 139 -2.07 -6.76 -18.50
C ALA A 139 -1.95 -8.24 -18.17
N LYS A 140 -1.06 -8.90 -18.90
CA LYS A 140 -0.57 -10.23 -18.56
C LYS A 140 0.89 -10.36 -18.95
N GLY A 141 1.63 -11.17 -18.21
CA GLY A 141 3.05 -11.36 -18.46
C GLY A 141 3.64 -12.37 -17.50
N PRO A 142 4.94 -12.69 -17.66
CA PRO A 142 5.64 -13.53 -16.71
C PRO A 142 5.84 -12.80 -15.38
N VAL A 143 5.82 -13.56 -14.30
CA VAL A 143 6.34 -13.13 -12.99
C VAL A 143 7.73 -13.71 -12.83
N VAL A 144 8.70 -12.85 -12.54
CA VAL A 144 10.07 -13.23 -12.18
C VAL A 144 10.31 -12.82 -10.73
N ALA A 145 11.18 -13.53 -10.01
CA ALA A 145 11.71 -13.06 -8.74
C ALA A 145 13.08 -12.42 -8.97
N ASP A 146 13.34 -11.27 -8.36
CA ASP A 146 14.67 -10.66 -8.36
C ASP A 146 14.89 -9.82 -7.09
N ASP A 147 16.11 -9.39 -6.83
CA ASP A 147 16.43 -8.45 -5.77
C ASP A 147 15.78 -7.09 -6.07
N PHE A 148 15.01 -6.60 -5.10
CA PHE A 148 14.28 -5.34 -5.15
C PHE A 148 14.75 -4.44 -4.01
N TYR A 149 15.05 -3.18 -4.33
CA TYR A 149 15.64 -2.23 -3.39
C TYR A 149 14.74 -1.01 -3.24
N PHE A 150 14.37 -0.70 -1.99
CA PHE A 150 13.56 0.47 -1.64
C PHE A 150 14.29 1.29 -0.56
N GLY A 151 14.78 2.48 -0.92
CA GLY A 151 15.72 3.22 -0.07
C GLY A 151 16.94 2.36 0.27
N ASP A 152 17.20 2.17 1.56
CA ASP A 152 18.26 1.30 2.07
C ASP A 152 17.80 -0.17 2.31
N LEU A 153 16.52 -0.47 2.08
CA LEU A 153 15.95 -1.79 2.27
C LEU A 153 16.17 -2.68 1.04
N THR A 154 16.35 -3.98 1.27
CA THR A 154 16.48 -4.99 0.22
C THR A 154 15.52 -6.13 0.47
N ALA A 155 14.64 -6.38 -0.50
CA ALA A 155 13.79 -7.55 -0.61
C ALA A 155 14.39 -8.49 -1.66
N LYS A 156 15.01 -9.59 -1.23
CA LYS A 156 15.60 -10.57 -2.12
C LYS A 156 14.53 -11.45 -2.76
N SER A 157 14.74 -11.87 -4.01
CA SER A 157 13.80 -12.75 -4.71
C SER A 157 12.34 -12.26 -4.64
N PHE A 158 12.15 -10.95 -4.74
CA PHE A 158 10.84 -10.31 -4.71
C PHE A 158 10.10 -10.54 -6.05
N PRO A 159 8.84 -10.99 -6.04
CA PRO A 159 8.08 -11.26 -7.27
C PRO A 159 7.69 -9.97 -7.99
N ILE A 160 7.99 -9.91 -9.28
CA ILE A 160 7.76 -8.75 -10.15
C ILE A 160 7.09 -9.23 -11.44
N GLY A 161 5.93 -8.64 -11.76
CA GLY A 161 5.27 -8.88 -13.04
C GLY A 161 5.93 -8.06 -14.15
N ILE A 162 6.38 -8.72 -15.22
CA ILE A 162 7.00 -8.05 -16.37
C ILE A 162 5.94 -7.67 -17.40
N LEU A 163 5.76 -6.35 -17.58
CA LEU A 163 4.92 -5.77 -18.61
C LEU A 163 5.68 -5.73 -19.93
N THR A 164 5.06 -6.27 -20.97
CA THR A 164 5.52 -6.10 -22.35
C THR A 164 4.94 -4.83 -22.95
N LYS A 165 5.60 -4.24 -23.95
CA LYS A 165 5.21 -2.98 -24.61
C LYS A 165 3.71 -2.79 -24.89
N LYS A 166 3.01 -3.86 -25.31
CA LYS A 166 1.55 -3.81 -25.59
C LYS A 166 0.68 -3.55 -24.34
N TYR A 167 1.22 -3.74 -23.15
CA TYR A 167 0.54 -3.54 -21.86
C TYR A 167 1.03 -2.32 -21.09
N TYR A 168 1.88 -1.47 -21.69
CA TYR A 168 2.37 -0.27 -21.03
C TYR A 168 1.27 0.71 -20.65
N GLY A 169 0.10 0.65 -21.30
CA GLY A 169 -1.07 1.46 -20.97
C GLY A 169 -1.60 1.26 -19.54
N VAL A 170 -1.23 0.18 -18.84
CA VAL A 170 -1.52 0.02 -17.40
C VAL A 170 -0.78 1.06 -16.55
N VAL A 171 0.42 1.45 -16.96
CA VAL A 171 1.25 2.45 -16.30
C VAL A 171 1.26 3.68 -17.21
N MET A 172 0.24 4.53 -17.04
CA MET A 172 -0.21 5.62 -17.93
C MET A 172 0.77 6.81 -18.07
N ASN A 173 2.08 6.56 -18.18
CA ASN A 173 3.12 7.53 -18.46
C ASN A 173 4.39 6.84 -18.97
N GLU A 174 4.97 7.29 -20.08
CA GLU A 174 6.19 6.70 -20.66
C GLU A 174 7.44 6.84 -19.78
N LYS A 175 7.47 7.85 -18.90
CA LYS A 175 8.58 8.08 -17.96
C LYS A 175 8.48 7.28 -16.67
N ILE A 176 7.33 6.66 -16.40
CA ILE A 176 7.14 5.79 -15.25
C ILE A 176 7.38 4.35 -15.70
N GLY A 177 8.34 3.69 -15.07
CA GLY A 177 8.81 2.36 -15.41
C GLY A 177 7.96 1.24 -14.84
N GLY A 178 7.10 1.50 -13.85
CA GLY A 178 6.24 0.48 -13.29
C GLY A 178 5.23 0.98 -12.27
N LEU A 179 4.58 0.03 -11.61
CA LEU A 179 3.61 0.22 -10.54
C LEU A 179 4.10 -0.55 -9.32
N LEU A 180 4.24 0.14 -8.19
CA LEU A 180 4.63 -0.42 -6.90
C LEU A 180 3.37 -0.62 -6.05
N ALA A 181 3.03 -1.88 -5.79
CA ALA A 181 1.84 -2.24 -5.04
C ALA A 181 2.08 -2.21 -3.52
N ILE A 182 1.19 -1.54 -2.79
CA ILE A 182 1.24 -1.40 -1.31
C ILE A 182 -0.11 -1.79 -0.66
N MET A 183 -1.03 -2.42 -1.40
CA MET A 183 -2.31 -2.91 -0.87
C MET A 183 -2.13 -3.95 0.25
N TYR A 184 -3.08 -4.05 1.19
CA TYR A 184 -3.03 -5.08 2.24
C TYR A 184 -3.02 -6.51 1.66
N PRO A 185 -2.17 -7.42 2.18
CA PRO A 185 -2.22 -8.83 1.81
C PRO A 185 -3.41 -9.51 2.50
N GLY A 186 -4.17 -10.34 1.78
CA GLY A 186 -4.98 -11.40 2.41
C GLY A 186 -6.47 -11.51 2.09
N LEU A 187 -7.11 -10.57 1.38
CA LEU A 187 -8.48 -10.75 0.86
C LEU A 187 -8.61 -10.45 -0.63
N ALA A 188 -7.56 -9.92 -1.26
CA ALA A 188 -7.47 -9.86 -2.71
C ALA A 188 -7.07 -11.26 -3.13
N GLU A 189 -7.78 -11.84 -4.08
CA GLU A 189 -7.28 -12.99 -4.82
C GLU A 189 -6.00 -12.51 -5.50
N ASN A 190 -4.85 -12.61 -4.82
CA ASN A 190 -3.55 -12.51 -5.42
C ASN A 190 -3.41 -13.78 -6.28
N GLN A 191 -4.14 -13.81 -7.40
CA GLN A 191 -4.29 -14.93 -8.33
C GLN A 191 -2.98 -15.31 -9.02
N TRP A 192 -1.88 -14.62 -8.68
CA TRP A 192 -0.54 -14.90 -9.16
C TRP A 192 -0.13 -16.34 -8.85
N TYR A 193 -0.62 -16.87 -7.71
CA TYR A 193 -0.26 -18.20 -7.26
C TYR A 193 -1.51 -18.94 -6.80
N ASN A 194 -1.97 -19.88 -7.63
CA ASN A 194 -2.94 -20.90 -7.23
C ASN A 194 -2.46 -21.62 -5.95
N GLY A 195 -2.89 -21.13 -4.78
CA GLY A 195 -2.72 -21.80 -3.49
C GLY A 195 -1.43 -21.53 -2.71
N GLN A 196 -0.66 -20.48 -2.99
CA GLN A 196 0.46 -20.07 -2.11
C GLN A 196 0.07 -18.81 -1.32
N PRO A 197 -0.26 -18.93 -0.01
CA PRO A 197 -0.50 -17.77 0.83
C PRO A 197 0.85 -17.23 1.34
N GLN A 198 1.00 -15.89 1.38
CA GLN A 198 1.89 -15.11 2.28
C GLN A 198 3.13 -14.36 1.71
N GLU A 199 3.65 -14.60 0.49
CA GLU A 199 4.98 -14.06 0.10
C GLU A 199 5.00 -12.94 -0.97
N VAL A 200 3.87 -12.33 -1.29
CA VAL A 200 3.73 -11.53 -2.52
C VAL A 200 3.87 -10.01 -2.36
N ASP A 201 3.58 -9.44 -1.18
CA ASP A 201 3.68 -8.00 -0.99
C ASP A 201 5.06 -7.58 -0.45
N LEU A 202 5.48 -6.36 -0.79
CA LEU A 202 6.81 -5.84 -0.44
C LEU A 202 7.01 -5.79 1.08
N ILE A 203 6.00 -5.38 1.84
CA ILE A 203 6.09 -5.16 3.29
C ILE A 203 6.30 -6.49 4.02
N SER A 204 5.52 -7.51 3.68
CA SER A 204 5.67 -8.86 4.24
C SER A 204 7.00 -9.48 3.82
N ASN A 205 7.41 -9.31 2.56
CA ASN A 205 8.68 -9.85 2.06
C ASN A 205 9.88 -9.26 2.83
N LEU A 206 9.89 -7.94 3.03
CA LEU A 206 10.91 -7.25 3.84
C LEU A 206 10.91 -7.72 5.29
N LYS A 207 9.72 -7.86 5.91
CA LYS A 207 9.61 -8.32 7.30
C LYS A 207 10.12 -9.76 7.47
N TYR A 208 9.71 -10.68 6.61
CA TYR A 208 10.12 -12.09 6.70
C TYR A 208 11.62 -12.27 6.45
N GLN A 209 12.22 -11.39 5.67
CA GLN A 209 13.66 -11.37 5.46
C GLN A 209 14.45 -10.65 6.56
N GLY A 210 13.78 -10.10 7.57
CA GLY A 210 14.41 -9.32 8.65
C GLY A 210 14.95 -7.97 8.21
N ALA A 211 14.52 -7.45 7.05
CA ALA A 211 14.93 -6.13 6.57
C ALA A 211 14.24 -5.00 7.32
N ILE A 212 13.04 -5.25 7.85
CA ILE A 212 12.26 -4.33 8.70
C ILE A 212 11.73 -5.06 9.94
N ASP A 213 11.58 -4.31 11.04
CA ASP A 213 11.08 -4.84 12.31
C ASP A 213 9.55 -4.78 12.43
N ASN A 214 8.86 -3.91 11.70
CA ASN A 214 7.39 -3.79 11.73
C ASN A 214 6.82 -3.84 10.33
N ARG A 215 5.64 -4.45 10.12
CA ARG A 215 4.95 -4.39 8.82
C ARG A 215 4.16 -3.10 8.66
N LYS A 216 4.82 -1.98 8.96
CA LYS A 216 4.26 -0.62 8.89
C LYS A 216 4.70 0.08 7.63
N TRP A 217 3.85 0.99 7.16
CA TRP A 217 4.24 1.96 6.15
C TRP A 217 3.43 3.24 6.32
N GLN A 218 3.96 4.33 5.79
CA GLN A 218 3.32 5.65 5.78
C GLN A 218 3.46 6.30 4.42
N MET A 219 2.40 7.01 4.02
CA MET A 219 2.39 7.85 2.83
C MET A 219 2.13 9.32 3.21
N SER A 220 2.86 10.20 2.54
CA SER A 220 2.56 11.64 2.41
C SER A 220 2.83 12.07 0.97
N ILE A 221 1.96 12.92 0.41
CA ILE A 221 1.97 13.28 -1.03
C ILE A 221 2.17 14.78 -1.17
N GLY A 222 2.83 15.22 -2.24
CA GLY A 222 3.09 16.62 -2.52
C GLY A 222 4.50 17.05 -2.09
N LYS A 223 4.70 18.34 -1.84
CA LYS A 223 6.02 18.90 -1.58
C LYS A 223 6.63 18.34 -0.29
N GLY A 224 7.74 17.60 -0.43
CA GLY A 224 8.38 16.90 0.69
C GLY A 224 7.65 15.63 1.13
N GLY A 225 6.72 15.12 0.32
CA GLY A 225 6.07 13.84 0.53
C GLY A 225 7.06 12.68 0.44
N LYS A 226 6.76 11.60 1.15
CA LYS A 226 7.57 10.39 1.20
C LYS A 226 6.73 9.15 1.44
N LEU A 227 7.22 8.02 0.94
CA LEU A 227 6.79 6.69 1.34
C LEU A 227 7.82 6.14 2.32
N ILE A 228 7.37 5.80 3.53
CA ILE A 228 8.18 5.16 4.57
C ILE A 228 7.72 3.72 4.73
N ILE A 229 8.66 2.78 4.84
CA ILE A 229 8.42 1.36 5.07
C ILE A 229 9.20 0.91 6.31
N GLY A 230 8.55 0.15 7.18
CA GLY A 230 9.10 -0.36 8.44
C GLY A 230 8.79 0.51 9.67
N ASP A 231 8.34 1.75 9.45
CA ASP A 231 8.03 2.72 10.51
C ASP A 231 7.07 3.82 10.03
N HIS A 232 6.75 4.77 10.90
CA HIS A 232 6.14 6.05 10.55
C HIS A 232 6.87 7.22 11.22
N ASP A 233 6.64 8.42 10.70
CA ASP A 233 7.16 9.71 11.13
C ASP A 233 5.97 10.61 11.52
N ASP A 234 5.75 10.74 12.83
CA ASP A 234 4.70 11.57 13.43
C ASP A 234 4.82 13.04 13.05
N SER A 235 6.03 13.51 12.71
CA SER A 235 6.28 14.93 12.41
C SER A 235 5.63 15.40 11.10
N LEU A 236 5.21 14.45 10.24
CA LEU A 236 4.49 14.73 9.00
C LEU A 236 3.01 15.06 9.22
N ALA A 237 2.46 14.75 10.40
CA ALA A 237 1.08 15.04 10.75
C ALA A 237 0.98 16.34 11.59
N GLU A 238 0.20 17.31 11.11
CA GLU A 238 -0.13 18.50 11.90
C GLU A 238 -0.97 18.08 13.12
N GLY A 239 -0.48 18.40 14.32
CA GLY A 239 -1.12 17.99 15.57
C GLY A 239 -0.95 16.50 15.92
N GLY A 240 -0.18 15.74 15.13
CA GLY A 240 0.05 14.31 15.30
C GLY A 240 -1.03 13.44 14.63
N PHE A 241 -0.82 12.12 14.69
CA PHE A 241 -1.75 11.15 14.13
C PHE A 241 -2.97 10.92 15.01
N GLN A 242 -4.10 10.70 14.36
CA GLN A 242 -5.31 10.15 14.96
C GLN A 242 -5.43 8.68 14.57
N GLU A 243 -5.59 7.81 15.57
CA GLU A 243 -5.92 6.40 15.34
C GLU A 243 -7.41 6.26 15.00
N MET A 244 -7.72 5.62 13.88
CA MET A 244 -9.09 5.37 13.42
C MET A 244 -9.28 3.90 13.05
N THR A 245 -10.54 3.46 13.04
CA THR A 245 -10.90 2.15 12.51
C THR A 245 -10.66 2.10 11.00
N ASN A 246 -9.83 1.15 10.54
CA ASN A 246 -9.64 0.90 9.12
C ASN A 246 -10.89 0.25 8.50
N SER A 247 -11.74 1.08 7.92
CA SER A 247 -13.00 0.69 7.28
C SER A 247 -12.81 0.22 5.83
N GLY A 248 -11.61 0.36 5.28
CA GLY A 248 -11.25 -0.12 3.94
C GLY A 248 -10.87 -1.61 3.89
N MET A 249 -10.60 -2.22 5.06
CA MET A 249 -9.98 -3.55 5.15
C MET A 249 -10.79 -4.64 4.46
N SER A 250 -12.12 -4.61 4.50
CA SER A 250 -12.95 -5.66 3.86
C SER A 250 -12.72 -5.78 2.34
N GLN A 251 -12.03 -4.80 1.76
CA GLN A 251 -11.61 -4.77 0.35
C GLN A 251 -10.08 -4.66 0.19
N ASN A 252 -9.30 -4.91 1.25
CA ASN A 252 -7.84 -4.78 1.32
C ASN A 252 -7.29 -3.37 1.15
N HIS A 253 -8.14 -2.36 1.27
CA HIS A 253 -7.70 -0.98 1.18
C HIS A 253 -7.42 -0.43 2.57
N VAL A 254 -6.62 0.62 2.63
CA VAL A 254 -6.67 1.57 3.75
C VAL A 254 -7.90 2.44 3.54
N GLY A 255 -8.66 2.72 4.60
CA GLY A 255 -9.75 3.66 4.51
C GLY A 255 -10.42 3.96 5.84
N ILE A 256 -11.19 5.05 5.87
CA ILE A 256 -11.87 5.52 7.08
C ILE A 256 -13.35 5.77 6.81
N LYS A 257 -14.15 5.80 7.87
CA LYS A 257 -15.52 6.33 7.79
C LYS A 257 -15.48 7.85 7.87
N GLY A 258 -16.33 8.49 7.09
CA GLY A 258 -16.42 9.93 7.07
C GLY A 258 -17.74 10.44 6.49
N LYS A 259 -17.79 11.74 6.24
CA LYS A 259 -18.88 12.44 5.57
C LYS A 259 -18.29 13.36 4.51
N PHE A 260 -18.90 13.35 3.33
CA PHE A 260 -18.67 14.37 2.32
C PHE A 260 -19.68 15.51 2.54
N ASN A 261 -19.17 16.72 2.73
CA ASN A 261 -19.91 17.87 3.26
C ASN A 261 -20.75 17.45 4.48
N ASP A 262 -21.98 17.97 4.59
CA ASP A 262 -22.95 17.59 5.64
C ASP A 262 -23.77 16.34 5.27
N GLY A 263 -23.25 15.52 4.35
CA GLY A 263 -23.89 14.33 3.82
C GLY A 263 -23.97 13.15 4.81
N PRO A 264 -24.55 12.03 4.37
CA PRO A 264 -24.59 10.81 5.17
C PRO A 264 -23.18 10.26 5.43
N GLN A 265 -23.08 9.38 6.43
CA GLN A 265 -21.84 8.63 6.65
C GLN A 265 -21.54 7.71 5.47
N VAL A 266 -20.28 7.73 5.03
CA VAL A 266 -19.73 6.98 3.90
C VAL A 266 -18.35 6.41 4.28
N ILE A 267 -17.75 5.63 3.39
CA ILE A 267 -16.37 5.15 3.53
C ILE A 267 -15.50 5.83 2.47
N PHE A 268 -14.29 6.22 2.88
CA PHE A 268 -13.24 6.74 2.01
C PHE A 268 -12.14 5.68 1.88
N PHE A 269 -12.00 5.08 0.71
CA PHE A 269 -10.92 4.15 0.36
C PHE A 269 -9.73 4.93 -0.19
N PHE A 270 -8.54 4.73 0.36
CA PHE A 270 -7.35 5.48 -0.03
C PHE A 270 -6.64 4.76 -1.17
N ASP A 271 -6.49 5.44 -2.30
CA ASP A 271 -5.88 4.90 -3.50
C ASP A 271 -4.91 5.91 -4.14
N THR A 272 -3.61 5.74 -3.88
CA THR A 272 -2.57 6.61 -4.46
C THR A 272 -2.38 6.41 -5.98
N GLY A 273 -2.91 5.33 -6.55
CA GLY A 273 -2.93 5.10 -8.00
C GLY A 273 -4.00 5.93 -8.72
N SER A 274 -4.95 6.50 -7.97
CA SER A 274 -6.00 7.37 -8.49
C SER A 274 -5.61 8.85 -8.38
N HIS A 275 -5.73 9.61 -9.48
CA HIS A 275 -5.42 11.05 -9.49
C HIS A 275 -6.53 11.89 -8.82
N GLY A 276 -7.78 11.47 -8.97
CA GLY A 276 -8.96 12.21 -8.49
C GLY A 276 -9.71 11.49 -7.38
N ILE A 277 -10.90 11.98 -7.09
CA ILE A 277 -11.85 11.35 -6.19
C ILE A 277 -12.90 10.66 -7.05
N ILE A 278 -13.11 9.36 -6.85
CA ILE A 278 -14.00 8.55 -7.68
C ILE A 278 -15.13 8.00 -6.81
N THR A 279 -16.36 8.10 -7.30
CA THR A 279 -17.53 7.44 -6.71
C THR A 279 -18.34 6.75 -7.82
N THR A 280 -19.44 6.07 -7.48
CA THR A 280 -20.39 5.59 -8.49
C THR A 280 -21.00 6.73 -9.30
N ALA A 281 -21.36 6.46 -10.56
CA ALA A 281 -21.96 7.46 -11.44
C ALA A 281 -23.24 8.10 -10.84
N ASP A 282 -24.09 7.31 -10.18
CA ASP A 282 -25.32 7.81 -9.58
C ASP A 282 -25.05 8.71 -8.37
N ASN A 283 -24.10 8.34 -7.50
CA ASN A 283 -23.72 9.19 -6.37
C ASN A 283 -23.03 10.47 -6.85
N ALA A 284 -22.19 10.41 -7.90
CA ALA A 284 -21.59 11.60 -8.49
C ALA A 284 -22.63 12.58 -9.03
N LYS A 285 -23.63 12.11 -9.78
CA LYS A 285 -24.74 12.96 -10.28
C LYS A 285 -25.48 13.66 -9.14
N LYS A 286 -25.73 12.94 -8.03
CA LYS A 286 -26.33 13.54 -6.83
C LYS A 286 -25.43 14.62 -6.23
N ILE A 287 -24.15 14.33 -6.06
CA ILE A 287 -23.16 15.30 -5.56
C ILE A 287 -23.12 16.55 -6.44
N PHE A 288 -23.05 16.38 -7.77
CA PHE A 288 -23.00 17.48 -8.71
C PHE A 288 -24.24 18.37 -8.60
N ASN A 289 -25.43 17.77 -8.49
CA ASN A 289 -26.66 18.50 -8.23
C ASN A 289 -26.60 19.27 -6.89
N ASP A 290 -26.15 18.62 -5.82
CA ASP A 290 -26.11 19.20 -4.47
C ASP A 290 -25.13 20.38 -4.36
N VAL A 291 -24.03 20.36 -5.13
CA VAL A 291 -23.02 21.44 -5.16
C VAL A 291 -23.24 22.46 -6.30
N GLY A 292 -24.34 22.33 -7.06
CA GLY A 292 -24.66 23.23 -8.17
C GLY A 292 -23.75 23.09 -9.40
N ALA A 293 -23.11 21.94 -9.59
CA ALA A 293 -22.29 21.62 -10.76
C ALA A 293 -23.14 21.07 -11.91
N GLU A 294 -22.73 21.36 -13.14
CA GLU A 294 -23.28 20.74 -14.34
C GLU A 294 -22.71 19.32 -14.48
N SER A 295 -23.57 18.32 -14.58
CA SER A 295 -23.15 16.93 -14.84
C SER A 295 -22.99 16.69 -16.33
N LYS A 296 -21.83 16.18 -16.75
CA LYS A 296 -21.53 15.81 -18.13
C LYS A 296 -21.06 14.36 -18.21
N GLU A 297 -21.70 13.58 -19.08
CA GLU A 297 -21.21 12.23 -19.43
C GLU A 297 -20.03 12.34 -20.39
N VAL A 298 -18.98 11.57 -20.13
CA VAL A 298 -17.74 11.60 -20.93
C VAL A 298 -17.48 10.32 -21.69
N ASP A 299 -17.74 9.15 -21.07
CA ASP A 299 -17.52 7.84 -21.69
C ASP A 299 -18.36 6.77 -21.01
N SER A 300 -19.23 6.08 -21.77
CA SER A 300 -19.93 4.84 -21.36
C SER A 300 -20.32 4.80 -19.88
N GLY A 301 -21.17 5.73 -19.43
CA GLY A 301 -21.66 5.79 -18.06
C GLY A 301 -20.78 6.52 -17.04
N ASN A 302 -19.56 6.95 -17.41
CA ASN A 302 -18.73 7.81 -16.57
C ASN A 302 -19.19 9.27 -16.69
N VAL A 303 -19.23 9.97 -15.55
CA VAL A 303 -19.67 11.36 -15.45
C VAL A 303 -18.64 12.24 -14.77
N ILE A 304 -18.54 13.48 -15.20
CA ILE A 304 -17.75 14.54 -14.55
C ILE A 304 -18.68 15.72 -14.19
N GLY A 305 -18.26 16.51 -13.21
CA GLY A 305 -18.95 17.74 -12.83
C GLY A 305 -18.19 18.97 -13.33
N LEU A 306 -18.92 19.96 -13.84
CA LEU A 306 -18.38 21.24 -14.31
C LEU A 306 -18.89 22.38 -13.42
N VAL A 307 -17.99 23.23 -12.94
CA VAL A 307 -18.29 24.37 -12.08
C VAL A 307 -17.72 25.68 -12.64
N ASP A 308 -18.24 26.82 -12.20
CA ASP A 308 -17.63 28.12 -12.50
C ASP A 308 -16.24 28.20 -11.85
N CYS A 309 -15.20 28.39 -12.65
CA CYS A 309 -13.83 28.53 -12.16
C CYS A 309 -13.67 29.70 -11.19
N LYS A 310 -14.50 30.75 -11.28
CA LYS A 310 -14.41 31.93 -10.41
C LYS A 310 -15.07 31.71 -9.05
N ASN A 311 -16.05 30.82 -8.98
CA ASN A 311 -16.84 30.55 -7.79
C ASN A 311 -17.00 29.04 -7.58
N PRO A 312 -15.90 28.30 -7.35
CA PRO A 312 -15.98 26.86 -7.11
C PRO A 312 -16.74 26.57 -5.80
N PRO A 313 -17.45 25.44 -5.70
CA PRO A 313 -18.13 25.03 -4.48
C PRO A 313 -17.14 24.60 -3.40
N THR A 314 -17.60 24.49 -2.16
CA THR A 314 -16.84 23.87 -1.08
C THR A 314 -16.96 22.34 -1.18
N LEU A 315 -15.81 21.66 -1.13
CA LEU A 315 -15.71 20.20 -1.05
C LEU A 315 -15.00 19.85 0.26
N LYS A 316 -15.76 19.34 1.23
CA LYS A 316 -15.27 19.03 2.57
C LYS A 316 -15.40 17.53 2.86
N PHE A 317 -14.38 16.96 3.46
CA PHE A 317 -14.32 15.57 3.86
C PHE A 317 -13.98 15.53 5.35
N SER A 318 -14.87 14.97 6.16
CA SER A 318 -14.68 14.86 7.61
C SER A 318 -14.67 13.40 8.04
N ALA A 319 -13.83 13.04 9.00
CA ALA A 319 -13.88 11.74 9.63
C ALA A 319 -15.07 11.68 10.61
N THR A 320 -15.66 10.49 10.78
CA THR A 320 -16.66 10.26 11.84
C THR A 320 -16.04 9.83 13.16
N GLU A 321 -14.79 9.40 13.13
CA GLU A 321 -13.97 9.07 14.29
C GLU A 321 -12.87 10.14 14.37
N GLY A 322 -12.69 10.76 15.55
CA GLY A 322 -11.73 11.86 15.71
C GLY A 322 -12.25 13.22 15.22
N ASP A 323 -11.34 14.16 14.95
CA ASP A 323 -11.61 15.55 14.55
C ASP A 323 -10.99 15.94 13.19
N LEU A 324 -10.55 14.94 12.40
CA LEU A 324 -9.99 15.17 11.07
C LEU A 324 -11.04 15.75 10.11
N GLU A 325 -10.72 16.92 9.56
CA GLU A 325 -11.53 17.59 8.54
C GLU A 325 -10.64 18.22 7.47
N ILE A 326 -10.89 17.87 6.21
CA ILE A 326 -10.16 18.31 5.03
C ILE A 326 -11.11 19.04 4.09
N GLU A 327 -10.87 20.33 3.87
CA GLU A 327 -11.51 21.08 2.79
C GLU A 327 -10.53 21.12 1.60
N ILE A 328 -11.01 20.70 0.42
CA ILE A 328 -10.19 20.75 -0.81
C ILE A 328 -9.98 22.22 -1.18
N PRO A 329 -8.72 22.69 -1.30
CA PRO A 329 -8.44 24.08 -1.65
C PRO A 329 -9.06 24.47 -2.99
N LYS A 330 -9.48 25.74 -3.10
CA LYS A 330 -10.16 26.24 -4.30
C LYS A 330 -9.29 26.09 -5.55
N GLU A 331 -7.99 26.32 -5.41
CA GLU A 331 -6.99 26.15 -6.45
C GLU A 331 -6.95 24.72 -7.01
N ASP A 332 -7.11 23.71 -6.16
CA ASP A 332 -7.14 22.30 -6.58
C ASP A 332 -8.47 21.98 -7.29
N ILE A 333 -9.59 22.55 -6.83
CA ILE A 333 -10.90 22.43 -7.49
C ILE A 333 -10.88 23.06 -8.89
N THR A 334 -10.14 24.15 -9.08
CA THR A 334 -10.08 24.91 -10.34
C THR A 334 -8.88 24.56 -11.22
N SER A 335 -8.10 23.53 -10.86
CA SER A 335 -6.84 23.18 -11.53
C SER A 335 -7.01 22.67 -12.97
N LYS A 336 -8.21 22.21 -13.35
CA LYS A 336 -8.52 21.64 -14.67
C LYS A 336 -9.60 22.43 -15.38
N GLU A 337 -9.19 23.35 -16.27
CA GLU A 337 -10.13 24.10 -17.11
C GLU A 337 -10.75 23.23 -18.21
N ALA A 338 -12.06 23.34 -18.40
CA ALA A 338 -12.82 22.71 -19.48
C ALA A 338 -13.15 23.67 -20.64
N GLY A 339 -12.74 24.94 -20.55
CA GLY A 339 -13.13 26.01 -21.46
C GLY A 339 -14.37 26.79 -20.96
N ASP A 340 -14.67 27.92 -21.60
CA ASP A 340 -15.86 28.76 -21.32
C ASP A 340 -16.02 29.21 -19.85
N GLY A 341 -14.90 29.36 -19.13
CA GLY A 341 -14.89 29.70 -17.70
C GLY A 341 -15.34 28.57 -16.77
N LYS A 342 -15.39 27.33 -17.28
CA LYS A 342 -15.75 26.13 -16.51
C LYS A 342 -14.52 25.31 -16.12
N CYS A 343 -14.56 24.75 -14.92
CA CYS A 343 -13.54 23.89 -14.35
C CYS A 343 -14.13 22.50 -14.06
N ILE A 344 -13.34 21.45 -14.30
CA ILE A 344 -13.70 20.07 -13.99
C ILE A 344 -13.49 19.83 -12.51
N LEU A 345 -14.54 19.41 -11.81
CA LEU A 345 -14.45 19.01 -10.40
C LEU A 345 -13.45 17.86 -10.23
N PRO A 346 -12.71 17.81 -9.10
CA PRO A 346 -11.81 16.71 -8.79
C PRO A 346 -12.56 15.41 -8.43
N ILE A 347 -13.90 15.44 -8.41
CA ILE A 347 -14.78 14.29 -8.18
C ILE A 347 -15.35 13.83 -9.53
N SER A 348 -15.21 12.54 -9.83
CA SER A 348 -15.83 11.88 -10.98
C SER A 348 -16.69 10.69 -10.57
N GLY A 349 -17.67 10.37 -11.41
CA GLY A 349 -18.53 9.20 -11.29
C GLY A 349 -18.14 8.13 -12.29
N SER A 350 -18.06 6.88 -11.85
CA SER A 350 -17.83 5.74 -12.73
C SER A 350 -18.87 4.64 -12.54
N GLU A 351 -19.43 4.16 -13.65
CA GLU A 351 -20.34 3.01 -13.65
C GLU A 351 -19.61 1.72 -13.30
N LYS A 352 -18.39 1.52 -13.84
CA LYS A 352 -17.60 0.30 -13.63
C LYS A 352 -17.23 0.09 -12.16
N VAL A 353 -16.95 1.18 -11.44
CA VAL A 353 -16.63 1.12 -10.00
C VAL A 353 -17.83 0.65 -9.17
N GLY A 354 -19.05 1.01 -9.58
CA GLY A 354 -20.30 0.59 -8.93
C GLY A 354 -20.85 -0.77 -9.36
N THR A 355 -20.37 -1.34 -10.47
CA THR A 355 -20.86 -2.64 -10.99
C THR A 355 -19.87 -3.78 -10.77
N ASN A 356 -18.59 -3.52 -11.03
CA ASN A 356 -17.52 -4.53 -11.01
C ASN A 356 -16.31 -4.12 -10.15
N GLY A 357 -16.29 -2.91 -9.59
CA GLY A 357 -15.18 -2.38 -8.80
C GLY A 357 -15.44 -2.33 -7.30
N SER A 358 -14.57 -1.59 -6.61
CA SER A 358 -14.52 -1.50 -5.14
C SER A 358 -15.78 -0.90 -4.49
N LEU A 359 -16.71 -0.33 -5.26
CA LEU A 359 -17.92 0.29 -4.71
C LEU A 359 -19.19 -0.51 -4.99
N ARG A 360 -19.09 -1.72 -5.55
CA ARG A 360 -20.24 -2.56 -5.93
C ARG A 360 -21.28 -2.75 -4.82
N HIS A 361 -20.81 -2.90 -3.58
CA HIS A 361 -21.67 -3.11 -2.40
C HIS A 361 -21.78 -1.86 -1.51
N MET A 362 -21.20 -0.73 -1.95
CA MET A 362 -21.12 0.51 -1.19
C MET A 362 -21.31 1.70 -2.15
N PRO A 363 -22.51 1.87 -2.74
CA PRO A 363 -22.71 2.79 -3.87
C PRO A 363 -22.47 4.28 -3.54
N ASN A 364 -22.44 4.64 -2.26
CA ASN A 364 -22.20 6.01 -1.80
C ASN A 364 -20.77 6.24 -1.26
N ALA A 365 -19.91 5.20 -1.25
CA ALA A 365 -18.53 5.34 -0.80
C ALA A 365 -17.65 5.98 -1.88
N PHE A 366 -16.43 6.38 -1.49
CA PHE A 366 -15.49 7.09 -2.34
C PHE A 366 -14.17 6.34 -2.40
N VAL A 367 -13.56 6.27 -3.57
CA VAL A 367 -12.13 6.05 -3.73
C VAL A 367 -11.49 7.44 -3.77
N VAL A 368 -10.77 7.79 -2.72
CA VAL A 368 -10.10 9.09 -2.60
C VAL A 368 -8.65 8.93 -3.02
N GLY A 369 -8.31 9.55 -4.14
CA GLY A 369 -6.96 9.58 -4.68
C GLY A 369 -6.19 10.83 -4.30
N GLU A 370 -5.17 11.13 -5.10
CA GLU A 370 -4.23 12.23 -4.90
C GLU A 370 -4.90 13.57 -4.54
N ALA A 371 -6.00 13.93 -5.23
CA ALA A 371 -6.76 15.16 -4.97
C ALA A 371 -7.23 15.34 -3.51
N TYR A 372 -7.39 14.26 -2.75
CA TYR A 372 -7.63 14.29 -1.31
C TYR A 372 -6.36 13.93 -0.53
N LEU A 373 -5.64 12.89 -0.96
CA LEU A 373 -4.53 12.30 -0.23
C LEU A 373 -3.31 13.24 -0.10
N ARG A 374 -3.19 14.28 -0.93
CA ARG A 374 -2.16 15.33 -0.76
C ARG A 374 -2.35 16.23 0.46
N HIS A 375 -3.52 16.18 1.09
CA HIS A 375 -3.84 16.99 2.27
C HIS A 375 -3.75 16.21 3.58
N VAL A 376 -3.45 14.91 3.51
CA VAL A 376 -3.34 14.03 4.67
C VAL A 376 -2.04 13.23 4.60
N THR A 377 -1.49 12.88 5.75
CA THR A 377 -0.55 11.77 5.84
C THR A 377 -1.26 10.62 6.53
N PHE A 378 -1.00 9.40 6.08
CA PHE A 378 -1.60 8.22 6.67
C PHE A 378 -0.61 7.07 6.74
N ALA A 379 -0.74 6.28 7.81
CA ALA A 379 0.07 5.11 8.06
C ALA A 379 -0.81 3.89 8.36
N ALA A 380 -0.32 2.74 7.94
CA ALA A 380 -0.96 1.45 8.10
C ALA A 380 0.02 0.46 8.75
N ASP A 381 -0.52 -0.50 9.48
CA ASP A 381 0.24 -1.57 10.12
C ASP A 381 -0.40 -2.90 9.75
N PHE A 382 0.31 -3.74 8.99
CA PHE A 382 -0.21 -5.06 8.61
C PHE A 382 -0.25 -6.04 9.80
N ASP A 383 0.43 -5.74 10.91
CA ASP A 383 0.29 -6.47 12.18
C ASP A 383 -0.95 -6.03 12.97
N SER A 384 -1.49 -4.83 12.69
CA SER A 384 -2.72 -4.29 13.28
C SER A 384 -3.67 -3.71 12.21
N PRO A 385 -4.13 -4.53 11.26
CA PRO A 385 -4.78 -4.03 10.04
C PRO A 385 -6.09 -3.30 10.31
N MET A 386 -6.71 -3.53 11.48
CA MET A 386 -7.97 -2.89 11.91
C MET A 386 -7.82 -1.40 12.24
N LYS A 387 -6.58 -0.91 12.29
CA LYS A 387 -6.25 0.47 12.63
C LYS A 387 -5.57 1.15 11.46
N VAL A 388 -5.85 2.43 11.32
CA VAL A 388 -5.12 3.34 10.44
C VAL A 388 -4.81 4.60 11.25
N TRP A 389 -3.62 5.14 11.06
CA TRP A 389 -3.23 6.42 11.63
C TRP A 389 -3.31 7.46 10.53
N ILE A 390 -4.06 8.54 10.75
CA ILE A 390 -4.21 9.61 9.77
C ILE A 390 -4.16 10.97 10.46
N GLY A 391 -3.54 11.94 9.79
CA GLY A 391 -3.49 13.32 10.24
C GLY A 391 -3.48 14.28 9.05
N LYS A 392 -3.77 15.55 9.31
CA LYS A 392 -3.55 16.60 8.32
C LYS A 392 -2.08 16.63 7.93
N GLN A 393 -1.79 16.68 6.64
CA GLN A 393 -0.40 16.75 6.22
C GLN A 393 0.17 18.12 6.58
N LYS A 394 1.30 18.14 7.27
CA LYS A 394 2.02 19.37 7.56
C LYS A 394 2.57 19.96 6.27
N SER A 395 2.23 21.21 5.97
CA SER A 395 2.82 21.92 4.83
C SER A 395 4.29 22.24 5.13
N ASN A 396 5.19 21.78 4.26
CA ASN A 396 6.65 22.00 4.37
C ASN A 396 7.13 23.30 3.69
#